data_AF-A0A1G1T319-F1
#
_entry.id   AF-A0A1G1T319-F1
#
_cell.length_a   1.000
_cell.length_b   1.000
_cell.length_c   1.000
_cell.angle_alpha   90.00
_cell.angle_beta   90.00
_cell.angle_gamma   90.00
#
_symmetry.space_group_name_H-M   'P 1'
#
loop_
_entity.id
_entity.type
_entity.pdbx_description
1 polymer ?
#
loop_
_entity_poly.entity_id
_entity_poly.type
_entity_poly.pdbx_seq_one_letter_code
_entity_poly.pdbx_strand_id
1 'polypeptide(L)'
;MLYPSHCDALEVELQKTSAGGGQRLSPSTLRRFFGLVDTEAGFHLHTLDTLARYAGHADFAAFGQAVSGLATASTAATGTLNDIPELLGMERLTYPERLLLGYFLGRVTRPIAPNGPAVPLALRLAAHPAGQEYFVESFVDLTHLNGAYGEVVTEYLRHKHTPDAQLFGHCVLFLGEFLAENEPAWRQRLALLLALPVPAEVHAFPRGRRGFAEIVAQWYDAPELPLPADVLGRLRREAQATEAPASTMPAFYNFFSAGYHFHVAEALFLTSQFGLLLEWLEFTQAQCPELATLEHNVYNELLRAFYAVAQLRTHRSRASVPSVRGLFQFETHSWLLDYYQVHIWLVELHFAAGTDATEETRLRSHIKGFAVLYGMPFFERVARSVGVL
;
A
#
# COMPACT_ATOMS: atom_id res chain seq x y z
N MET A 1 -2.87 -18.48 5.64
CA MET A 1 -3.92 -19.47 5.30
C MET A 1 -4.93 -18.80 4.38
N LEU A 2 -4.80 -18.97 3.07
CA LEU A 2 -5.80 -18.54 2.09
C LEU A 2 -6.96 -19.53 2.12
N TYR A 3 -8.11 -19.12 2.66
CA TYR A 3 -9.26 -19.95 3.04
C TYR A 3 -9.79 -20.86 1.90
N PRO A 4 -9.35 -22.14 1.81
CA PRO A 4 -9.90 -23.09 0.85
C PRO A 4 -11.37 -23.39 1.17
N SER A 5 -11.74 -23.17 2.44
CA SER A 5 -13.06 -23.34 3.04
C SER A 5 -14.12 -22.39 2.50
N HIS A 6 -13.75 -21.22 1.94
CA HIS A 6 -14.74 -20.29 1.38
C HIS A 6 -15.25 -20.77 0.01
N CYS A 7 -14.41 -21.41 -0.79
CA CYS A 7 -14.86 -22.06 -2.02
C CYS A 7 -15.73 -23.29 -1.71
N ASP A 8 -15.41 -24.02 -0.63
CA ASP A 8 -16.23 -25.13 -0.15
C ASP A 8 -17.59 -24.62 0.38
N ALA A 9 -17.60 -23.51 1.11
CA ALA A 9 -18.83 -22.86 1.59
C ALA A 9 -19.68 -22.29 0.45
N LEU A 10 -19.05 -21.65 -0.54
CA LEU A 10 -19.73 -21.12 -1.73
C LEU A 10 -20.32 -22.25 -2.57
N GLU A 11 -19.63 -23.39 -2.70
CA GLU A 11 -20.22 -24.59 -3.32
C GLU A 11 -21.51 -25.01 -2.61
N VAL A 12 -21.52 -25.03 -1.28
CA VAL A 12 -22.70 -25.38 -0.47
C VAL A 12 -23.83 -24.36 -0.69
N GLU A 13 -23.52 -23.06 -0.76
CA GLU A 13 -24.53 -22.01 -1.02
C GLU A 13 -25.09 -22.07 -2.44
N LEU A 14 -24.23 -22.33 -3.44
CA LEU A 14 -24.65 -22.54 -4.83
C LEU A 14 -25.60 -23.74 -4.97
N GLN A 15 -25.39 -24.78 -4.16
CA GLN A 15 -26.31 -25.93 -4.11
C GLN A 15 -27.68 -25.55 -3.53
N LYS A 16 -27.72 -24.69 -2.50
CA LYS A 16 -28.97 -24.25 -1.85
C LYS A 16 -29.81 -23.34 -2.76
N THR A 17 -29.17 -22.49 -3.55
CA THR A 17 -29.84 -21.57 -4.49
C THR A 17 -30.31 -22.27 -5.78
N SER A 18 -29.82 -23.48 -6.07
CA SER A 18 -30.11 -24.26 -7.29
C SER A 18 -31.38 -25.11 -7.20
N ALA A 19 -32.48 -24.57 -6.65
CA ALA A 19 -33.76 -25.28 -6.47
C ALA A 19 -34.49 -25.67 -7.78
N GLY A 20 -33.85 -25.54 -8.95
CA GLY A 20 -34.42 -25.86 -10.27
C GLY A 20 -33.46 -26.57 -11.24
N GLY A 21 -32.45 -27.28 -10.75
CA GLY A 21 -31.57 -28.12 -11.61
C GLY A 21 -30.17 -27.55 -11.91
N GLY A 22 -29.64 -26.68 -11.03
CA GLY A 22 -28.27 -26.21 -11.14
C GLY A 22 -27.25 -27.30 -10.78
N GLN A 23 -26.34 -27.62 -11.70
CA GLN A 23 -25.26 -28.56 -11.47
C GLN A 23 -24.16 -27.96 -10.57
N ARG A 24 -23.45 -28.84 -9.88
CA ARG A 24 -22.46 -28.52 -8.83
C ARG A 24 -21.19 -27.91 -9.42
N LEU A 25 -20.80 -26.71 -8.98
CA LEU A 25 -19.45 -26.18 -9.21
C LEU A 25 -18.51 -26.69 -8.12
N SER A 26 -17.48 -27.43 -8.52
CA SER A 26 -16.49 -27.93 -7.57
C SER A 26 -15.72 -26.80 -6.91
N PRO A 27 -15.24 -26.95 -5.67
CA PRO A 27 -14.42 -25.94 -5.01
C PRO A 27 -13.11 -25.69 -5.78
N SER A 28 -12.60 -26.69 -6.50
CA SER A 28 -11.44 -26.53 -7.39
C SER A 28 -11.75 -25.62 -8.58
N THR A 29 -12.94 -25.71 -9.16
CA THR A 29 -13.39 -24.80 -10.22
C THR A 29 -13.53 -23.38 -9.68
N LEU A 30 -14.11 -23.21 -8.49
CA LEU A 30 -14.24 -21.90 -7.83
C LEU A 30 -12.87 -21.32 -7.48
N ARG A 31 -11.93 -22.12 -6.96
CA ARG A 31 -10.55 -21.67 -6.67
C ARG A 31 -9.86 -21.16 -7.93
N ARG A 32 -9.98 -21.87 -9.07
CA ARG A 32 -9.46 -21.39 -10.35
C ARG A 32 -10.17 -20.12 -10.82
N PHE A 33 -11.50 -20.07 -10.68
CA PHE A 33 -12.31 -18.91 -11.04
C PHE A 33 -11.90 -17.64 -10.30
N PHE A 34 -11.62 -17.73 -9.00
CA PHE A 34 -11.17 -16.60 -8.18
C PHE A 34 -9.65 -16.35 -8.24
N GLY A 35 -8.91 -17.03 -9.13
CA GLY A 35 -7.47 -16.86 -9.25
C GLY A 35 -6.67 -17.31 -8.01
N LEU A 36 -7.23 -18.22 -7.22
CA LEU A 36 -6.52 -18.87 -6.11
C LEU A 36 -5.63 -20.02 -6.58
N VAL A 37 -5.87 -20.51 -7.81
CA VAL A 37 -5.05 -21.49 -8.51
C VAL A 37 -4.95 -21.03 -9.97
N ASP A 38 -3.74 -20.99 -10.51
CA ASP A 38 -3.49 -20.58 -11.89
C ASP A 38 -4.27 -21.45 -12.90
N THR A 39 -4.72 -20.84 -13.98
CA THR A 39 -5.44 -21.51 -15.07
C THR A 39 -5.01 -20.93 -16.42
N GLU A 40 -4.53 -21.79 -17.31
CA GLU A 40 -4.12 -21.42 -18.68
C GLU A 40 -5.30 -21.38 -19.66
N ALA A 41 -6.48 -21.86 -19.24
CA ALA A 41 -7.68 -21.95 -20.07
C ALA A 41 -8.80 -21.04 -19.53
N GLY A 42 -9.61 -20.51 -20.44
CA GLY A 42 -10.85 -19.80 -20.10
C GLY A 42 -11.88 -20.71 -19.43
N PHE A 43 -12.83 -20.11 -18.73
CA PHE A 43 -13.89 -20.85 -18.05
C PHE A 43 -14.99 -21.27 -19.02
N HIS A 44 -15.53 -22.48 -18.82
CA HIS A 44 -16.68 -22.92 -19.58
C HIS A 44 -17.88 -22.00 -19.33
N LEU A 45 -18.65 -21.71 -20.38
CA LEU A 45 -19.87 -20.88 -20.33
C LEU A 45 -20.83 -21.33 -19.21
N HIS A 46 -20.92 -22.63 -18.96
CA HIS A 46 -21.70 -23.19 -17.86
C HIS A 46 -21.25 -22.71 -16.47
N THR A 47 -19.94 -22.60 -16.23
CA THR A 47 -19.40 -22.06 -14.97
C THR A 47 -19.82 -20.60 -14.82
N LEU A 48 -19.73 -19.84 -15.91
CA LEU A 48 -20.09 -18.43 -15.94
C LEU A 48 -21.61 -18.22 -15.73
N ASP A 49 -22.45 -19.02 -16.38
CA ASP A 49 -23.91 -18.99 -16.20
C ASP A 49 -24.33 -19.34 -14.77
N THR A 50 -23.66 -20.32 -14.16
CA THR A 50 -24.00 -20.76 -12.79
C THR A 50 -23.68 -19.66 -11.77
N LEU A 51 -22.55 -18.97 -11.94
CA LEU A 51 -22.19 -17.84 -11.10
C LEU A 51 -23.05 -16.60 -11.39
N ALA A 52 -23.40 -16.34 -12.66
CA ALA A 52 -24.31 -15.26 -13.03
C ALA A 52 -25.70 -15.46 -12.40
N ARG A 53 -26.22 -16.69 -12.39
CA ARG A 53 -27.48 -17.03 -11.70
C ARG A 53 -27.41 -16.84 -10.20
N TYR A 54 -26.30 -17.24 -9.59
CA TYR A 54 -26.07 -16.99 -8.18
C TYR A 54 -26.06 -15.49 -7.86
N ALA A 55 -25.49 -14.67 -8.75
CA ALA A 55 -25.52 -13.21 -8.66
C ALA A 55 -26.89 -12.59 -9.01
N GLY A 56 -27.93 -13.38 -9.28
CA GLY A 56 -29.29 -12.91 -9.54
C GLY A 56 -29.62 -12.62 -11.01
N HIS A 57 -28.78 -13.04 -11.97
CA HIS A 57 -29.02 -12.87 -13.40
C HIS A 57 -29.54 -14.15 -14.05
N ALA A 58 -30.14 -14.07 -15.24
CA ALA A 58 -30.66 -15.27 -15.93
C ALA A 58 -29.53 -16.21 -16.42
N ASP A 59 -28.48 -15.63 -16.97
CA ASP A 59 -27.30 -16.30 -17.52
C ASP A 59 -26.13 -15.29 -17.65
N PHE A 60 -24.98 -15.76 -18.13
CA PHE A 60 -23.80 -14.92 -18.28
C PHE A 60 -23.97 -13.82 -19.34
N ALA A 61 -24.79 -14.04 -20.37
CA ALA A 61 -25.07 -13.03 -21.38
C ALA A 61 -25.90 -11.88 -20.80
N ALA A 62 -26.94 -12.20 -20.01
CA ALA A 62 -27.76 -11.24 -19.29
C ALA A 62 -26.95 -10.47 -18.24
N PHE A 63 -26.03 -11.14 -17.55
CA PHE A 63 -25.05 -10.48 -16.68
C PHE A 63 -24.18 -9.49 -17.47
N GLY A 64 -23.59 -9.92 -18.59
CA GLY A 64 -22.77 -9.06 -19.46
C GLY A 64 -23.53 -7.84 -20.00
N GLN A 65 -24.81 -7.99 -20.34
CA GLN A 65 -25.68 -6.88 -20.74
C GLN A 65 -25.96 -5.91 -19.59
N ALA A 66 -26.20 -6.41 -18.38
CA ALA A 66 -26.40 -5.57 -17.19
C ALA A 66 -25.14 -4.76 -16.85
N VAL A 67 -23.96 -5.40 -16.88
CA VAL A 67 -22.67 -4.74 -16.65
C VAL A 67 -22.38 -3.70 -17.74
N SER A 68 -22.64 -4.03 -19.00
CA SER A 68 -22.46 -3.09 -20.11
C SER A 68 -23.41 -1.89 -19.98
N GLY A 69 -24.67 -2.13 -19.58
CA GLY A 69 -25.66 -1.10 -19.30
C GLY A 69 -25.21 -0.16 -18.19
N LEU A 70 -24.60 -0.67 -17.11
CA LEU A 70 -24.01 0.13 -16.03
C LEU A 70 -22.85 1.01 -16.55
N ALA A 71 -22.02 0.51 -17.46
CA ALA A 71 -20.94 1.28 -18.07
C ALA A 71 -21.46 2.44 -18.95
N THR A 72 -22.54 2.22 -19.72
CA THR A 72 -23.18 3.28 -20.54
C THR A 72 -24.05 4.26 -19.75
N ALA A 73 -24.65 3.86 -18.62
CA ALA A 73 -25.43 4.75 -17.78
C ALA A 73 -24.53 5.70 -16.95
N SER A 74 -23.31 5.27 -16.66
CA SER A 74 -22.34 6.03 -15.87
C SER A 74 -21.79 7.28 -16.59
N THR A 75 -21.97 7.41 -17.90
CA THR A 75 -21.61 8.62 -18.67
C THR A 75 -22.73 9.67 -18.73
N ALA A 76 -23.95 9.35 -18.31
CA ALA A 76 -25.12 10.22 -18.46
C ALA A 76 -25.68 10.80 -17.14
N ALA A 77 -25.30 10.28 -15.98
CA ALA A 77 -25.91 10.67 -14.70
C ALA A 77 -25.01 11.56 -13.83
N THR A 78 -25.15 12.88 -14.00
CA THR A 78 -24.78 13.86 -12.97
C THR A 78 -25.81 13.80 -11.83
N GLY A 79 -25.43 13.34 -10.64
CA GLY A 79 -26.12 13.74 -9.41
C GLY A 79 -26.33 12.69 -8.31
N THR A 80 -26.25 11.39 -8.59
CA THR A 80 -26.37 10.34 -7.57
C THR A 80 -25.47 9.18 -7.97
N LEU A 81 -24.45 8.88 -7.15
CA LEU A 81 -23.67 7.64 -7.29
C LEU A 81 -24.66 6.48 -7.16
N ASN A 82 -25.08 5.89 -8.28
CA ASN A 82 -25.84 4.64 -8.25
C ASN A 82 -25.04 3.63 -7.45
N ASP A 83 -25.68 3.05 -6.42
CA ASP A 83 -25.06 2.10 -5.51
C ASP A 83 -24.23 1.07 -6.27
N ILE A 84 -23.05 0.78 -5.75
CA ILE A 84 -22.20 -0.30 -6.25
C ILE A 84 -22.82 -1.59 -5.69
N PRO A 85 -23.37 -2.50 -6.52
CA PRO A 85 -24.05 -3.70 -6.01
C PRO A 85 -23.20 -4.54 -5.05
N GLU A 86 -21.88 -4.54 -5.25
CA GLU A 86 -20.89 -5.18 -4.38
C GLU A 86 -20.79 -4.52 -2.99
N LEU A 87 -21.14 -3.24 -2.86
CA LEU A 87 -21.16 -2.50 -1.60
C LEU A 87 -22.55 -2.45 -0.95
N LEU A 88 -23.63 -2.76 -1.68
CA LEU A 88 -25.00 -2.84 -1.12
C LEU A 88 -25.13 -3.84 0.04
N GLY A 89 -24.23 -4.83 0.09
CA GLY A 89 -24.15 -5.82 1.17
C GLY A 89 -23.26 -5.41 2.35
N MET A 90 -22.44 -4.36 2.24
CA MET A 90 -21.40 -4.07 3.24
C MET A 90 -21.96 -3.79 4.64
N GLU A 91 -23.13 -3.13 4.73
CA GLU A 91 -23.77 -2.85 6.01
C GLU A 91 -24.13 -4.15 6.78
N ARG A 92 -24.37 -5.24 6.04
CA ARG A 92 -24.71 -6.55 6.61
C ARG A 92 -23.48 -7.37 7.01
N LEU A 93 -22.29 -6.97 6.57
CA LEU A 93 -21.03 -7.61 6.91
C LEU A 93 -20.53 -7.10 8.27
N THR A 94 -19.90 -7.98 9.03
CA THR A 94 -19.08 -7.60 10.19
C THR A 94 -17.86 -6.82 9.73
N TYR A 95 -17.25 -6.04 10.63
CA TYR A 95 -16.09 -5.22 10.26
C TYR A 95 -14.89 -6.03 9.70
N PRO A 96 -14.50 -7.19 10.27
CA PRO A 96 -13.48 -8.03 9.65
C PRO A 96 -13.83 -8.49 8.22
N GLU A 97 -15.11 -8.79 7.96
CA GLU A 97 -15.58 -9.18 6.62
C GLU A 97 -15.54 -8.00 5.64
N ARG A 98 -15.85 -6.78 6.09
CA ARG A 98 -15.73 -5.56 5.28
C ARG A 98 -14.27 -5.31 4.87
N LEU A 99 -13.34 -5.51 5.80
CA LEU A 99 -11.90 -5.43 5.49
C LEU A 99 -11.47 -6.50 4.50
N LEU A 100 -11.94 -7.74 4.65
CA LEU A 100 -11.62 -8.82 3.71
C LEU A 100 -12.18 -8.54 2.31
N LEU A 101 -13.39 -7.97 2.22
CA LEU A 101 -13.98 -7.54 0.96
C LEU A 101 -13.17 -6.40 0.33
N GLY A 102 -12.78 -5.39 1.12
CA GLY A 102 -11.90 -4.31 0.67
C GLY A 102 -10.55 -4.83 0.15
N TYR A 103 -9.97 -5.81 0.85
CA TYR A 103 -8.75 -6.52 0.45
C TYR A 103 -8.92 -7.17 -0.92
N PHE A 104 -10.00 -7.96 -1.08
CA PHE A 104 -10.30 -8.65 -2.32
C PHE A 104 -10.51 -7.67 -3.47
N LEU A 105 -11.35 -6.65 -3.28
CA LEU A 105 -11.62 -5.62 -4.28
C LEU A 105 -10.34 -4.94 -4.75
N GLY A 106 -9.42 -4.63 -3.85
CA GLY A 106 -8.14 -4.07 -4.22
C GLY A 106 -7.24 -5.01 -5.01
N ARG A 107 -7.25 -6.32 -4.73
CA ARG A 107 -6.54 -7.30 -5.57
C ARG A 107 -7.08 -7.40 -6.99
N VAL A 108 -8.41 -7.35 -7.17
CA VAL A 108 -9.01 -7.49 -8.52
C VAL A 108 -9.05 -6.18 -9.31
N THR A 109 -9.05 -5.03 -8.65
CA THR A 109 -9.25 -3.73 -9.34
C THR A 109 -8.00 -2.89 -9.55
N ARG A 110 -6.88 -3.23 -8.90
CA ARG A 110 -5.59 -2.51 -9.04
C ARG A 110 -4.53 -3.14 -9.97
N PRO A 111 -4.83 -4.02 -10.94
CA PRO A 111 -3.79 -4.42 -11.90
C PRO A 111 -3.10 -3.20 -12.52
N ILE A 112 -1.79 -3.36 -12.78
CA ILE A 112 -0.77 -2.36 -13.16
C ILE A 112 -1.22 -1.30 -14.19
N ALA A 113 -2.17 -1.62 -15.06
CA ALA A 113 -2.55 -0.76 -16.17
C ALA A 113 -3.65 0.25 -15.80
N PRO A 114 -3.39 1.58 -15.86
CA PRO A 114 -4.39 2.64 -15.65
C PRO A 114 -5.55 2.62 -16.68
N ASN A 115 -5.47 1.78 -17.71
CA ASN A 115 -6.54 1.58 -18.70
C ASN A 115 -7.13 0.16 -18.66
N GLY A 116 -6.94 -0.57 -17.56
CA GLY A 116 -7.47 -1.91 -17.38
C GLY A 116 -9.01 -1.93 -17.27
N PRO A 117 -9.65 -3.08 -17.56
CA PRO A 117 -11.12 -3.20 -17.51
C PRO A 117 -11.70 -2.97 -16.11
N ALA A 118 -10.89 -3.03 -15.06
CA ALA A 118 -11.31 -2.84 -13.68
C ALA A 118 -11.26 -1.39 -13.18
N VAL A 119 -10.69 -0.47 -13.96
CA VAL A 119 -10.53 0.95 -13.59
C VAL A 119 -11.86 1.66 -13.31
N PRO A 120 -12.93 1.49 -14.12
CA PRO A 120 -14.21 2.12 -13.82
C PRO A 120 -14.79 1.69 -12.46
N LEU A 121 -14.59 0.43 -12.06
CA LEU A 121 -15.00 -0.04 -10.75
C LEU A 121 -14.13 0.57 -9.64
N ALA A 122 -12.81 0.61 -9.82
CA ALA A 122 -11.88 1.22 -8.87
C ALA A 122 -12.21 2.69 -8.57
N LEU A 123 -12.52 3.47 -9.61
CA LEU A 123 -12.90 4.89 -9.47
C LEU A 123 -14.26 5.06 -8.78
N ARG A 124 -15.24 4.21 -9.09
CA ARG A 124 -16.52 4.19 -8.37
C ARG A 124 -16.32 3.86 -6.88
N LEU A 125 -15.46 2.89 -6.56
CA LEU A 125 -15.12 2.54 -5.17
C LEU A 125 -14.46 3.73 -4.46
N ALA A 126 -13.56 4.47 -5.12
CA ALA A 126 -12.92 5.66 -4.56
C ALA A 126 -13.91 6.80 -4.26
N ALA A 127 -14.97 6.91 -5.06
CA ALA A 127 -16.04 7.90 -4.86
C ALA A 127 -17.03 7.51 -3.74
N HIS A 128 -17.17 6.22 -3.44
CA HIS A 128 -18.16 5.71 -2.51
C HIS A 128 -17.65 5.69 -1.05
N PRO A 129 -18.41 6.17 -0.03
CA PRO A 129 -17.94 6.25 1.36
C PRO A 129 -17.35 4.94 1.93
N ALA A 130 -18.01 3.81 1.70
CA ALA A 130 -17.50 2.52 2.16
C ALA A 130 -16.24 2.06 1.40
N GLY A 131 -16.10 2.42 0.12
CA GLY A 131 -14.89 2.14 -0.64
C GLY A 131 -13.73 3.06 -0.26
N GLN A 132 -14.00 4.30 0.15
CA GLN A 132 -12.99 5.19 0.72
C GLN A 132 -12.32 4.58 1.96
N GLU A 133 -13.11 4.05 2.90
CA GLU A 133 -12.59 3.43 4.13
C GLU A 133 -11.93 2.06 3.88
N TYR A 134 -12.67 1.13 3.28
CA TYR A 134 -12.24 -0.27 3.22
C TYR A 134 -11.38 -0.59 2.01
N PHE A 135 -11.45 0.20 0.93
CA PHE A 135 -10.65 0.00 -0.26
C PHE A 135 -9.49 0.99 -0.29
N VAL A 136 -9.72 2.31 -0.24
CA VAL A 136 -8.62 3.29 -0.38
C VAL A 136 -7.74 3.35 0.87
N GLU A 137 -8.31 3.61 2.04
CA GLU A 137 -7.56 3.90 3.28
C GLU A 137 -6.99 2.66 3.96
N SER A 138 -7.78 1.57 4.01
CA SER A 138 -7.38 0.33 4.70
C SER A 138 -6.27 -0.43 3.99
N PHE A 139 -6.08 -0.21 2.69
CA PHE A 139 -5.13 -0.96 1.88
C PHE A 139 -4.46 -0.04 0.87
N VAL A 140 -3.38 0.63 1.29
CA VAL A 140 -2.62 1.53 0.43
C VAL A 140 -1.69 0.74 -0.50
N ASP A 141 -1.87 0.89 -1.81
CA ASP A 141 -1.01 0.28 -2.82
C ASP A 141 0.11 1.24 -3.21
N LEU A 142 1.15 1.27 -2.37
CA LEU A 142 2.28 2.18 -2.55
C LEU A 142 3.06 1.90 -3.83
N THR A 143 3.02 0.67 -4.34
CA THR A 143 3.76 0.24 -5.53
C THR A 143 3.16 0.84 -6.81
N HIS A 144 1.83 0.98 -6.88
CA HIS A 144 1.12 1.46 -8.08
C HIS A 144 0.71 2.93 -8.01
N LEU A 145 1.39 3.75 -7.21
CA LEU A 145 1.10 5.18 -7.07
C LEU A 145 1.28 5.96 -8.37
N ASN A 146 2.23 5.55 -9.21
CA ASN A 146 2.48 6.17 -10.52
C ASN A 146 1.70 5.50 -11.65
N GLY A 147 0.62 4.79 -11.30
CA GLY A 147 -0.30 4.12 -12.22
C GLY A 147 -1.73 4.13 -11.68
N ALA A 148 -2.42 2.99 -11.77
CA ALA A 148 -3.85 2.88 -11.47
C ALA A 148 -4.24 3.35 -10.05
N TYR A 149 -3.39 3.12 -9.04
CA TYR A 149 -3.73 3.53 -7.68
C TYR A 149 -3.58 5.05 -7.46
N GLY A 150 -2.69 5.73 -8.19
CA GLY A 150 -2.63 7.20 -8.19
C GLY A 150 -3.92 7.85 -8.70
N GLU A 151 -4.55 7.25 -9.72
CA GLU A 151 -5.86 7.70 -10.23
C GLU A 151 -6.96 7.48 -9.19
N VAL A 152 -6.96 6.33 -8.52
CA VAL A 152 -7.87 6.02 -7.40
C VAL A 152 -7.76 7.06 -6.28
N VAL A 153 -6.54 7.41 -5.86
CA VAL A 153 -6.33 8.41 -4.79
C VAL A 153 -6.75 9.81 -5.27
N THR A 154 -6.52 10.14 -6.53
CA THR A 154 -6.97 11.41 -7.13
C THR A 154 -8.49 11.50 -7.13
N GLU A 155 -9.19 10.44 -7.51
CA GLU A 155 -10.65 10.38 -7.48
C GLU A 155 -11.18 10.43 -6.04
N TYR A 156 -10.58 9.67 -5.13
CA TYR A 156 -10.88 9.73 -3.69
C TYR A 156 -10.85 11.16 -3.14
N LEU A 157 -9.81 11.94 -3.47
CA LEU A 157 -9.66 13.33 -3.00
C LEU A 157 -10.73 14.28 -3.56
N ARG A 158 -11.36 13.94 -4.70
CA ARG A 158 -12.48 14.72 -5.27
C ARG A 158 -13.77 14.51 -4.50
N HIS A 159 -13.92 13.41 -3.77
CA HIS A 159 -15.16 13.06 -3.08
C HIS A 159 -15.06 13.14 -1.55
N LYS A 160 -13.88 12.90 -0.95
CA LYS A 160 -13.68 12.94 0.51
C LYS A 160 -12.88 14.18 0.93
N HIS A 161 -13.58 15.21 1.39
CA HIS A 161 -12.99 16.51 1.77
C HIS A 161 -12.68 16.67 3.27
N THR A 162 -12.79 15.59 4.06
CA THR A 162 -12.44 15.70 5.48
C THR A 162 -10.94 16.04 5.64
N PRO A 163 -10.55 16.82 6.65
CA PRO A 163 -9.15 17.19 6.85
C PRO A 163 -8.18 16.00 6.88
N ASP A 164 -8.54 14.90 7.55
CA ASP A 164 -7.74 13.68 7.62
C ASP A 164 -7.58 13.01 6.24
N ALA A 165 -8.66 12.97 5.46
CA ALA A 165 -8.66 12.39 4.12
C ALA A 165 -7.76 13.19 3.16
N GLN A 166 -7.85 14.51 3.23
CA GLN A 166 -7.01 15.40 2.44
C GLN A 166 -5.54 15.24 2.84
N LEU A 167 -5.23 15.20 4.13
CA LEU A 167 -3.87 14.96 4.60
C LEU A 167 -3.34 13.61 4.10
N PHE A 168 -4.11 12.53 4.29
CA PHE A 168 -3.76 11.19 3.81
C PHE A 168 -3.52 11.15 2.29
N GLY A 169 -4.50 11.55 1.49
CA GLY A 169 -4.41 11.42 0.04
C GLY A 169 -3.31 12.29 -0.57
N HIS A 170 -3.12 13.52 -0.07
CA HIS A 170 -2.03 14.38 -0.54
C HIS A 170 -0.65 13.85 -0.12
N CYS A 171 -0.51 13.24 1.06
CA CYS A 171 0.71 12.54 1.47
C CYS A 171 1.05 11.36 0.54
N VAL A 172 0.04 10.58 0.16
CA VAL A 172 0.20 9.41 -0.71
C VAL A 172 0.56 9.81 -2.15
N LEU A 173 -0.10 10.83 -2.72
CA LEU A 173 0.24 11.35 -4.04
C LEU A 173 1.62 12.00 -4.07
N PHE A 174 1.99 12.75 -3.02
CA PHE A 174 3.33 13.33 -2.90
C PHE A 174 4.40 12.24 -3.00
N LEU A 175 4.22 11.12 -2.30
CA LEU A 175 5.18 10.01 -2.33
C LEU A 175 5.35 9.48 -3.75
N GLY A 176 4.25 9.22 -4.46
CA GLY A 176 4.29 8.76 -5.85
C GLY A 176 5.05 9.74 -6.76
N GLU A 177 4.66 11.01 -6.73
CA GLU A 177 5.24 12.09 -7.53
C GLU A 177 6.74 12.31 -7.22
N PHE A 178 7.15 12.20 -5.95
CA PHE A 178 8.55 12.28 -5.54
C PHE A 178 9.37 11.08 -6.05
N LEU A 179 8.86 9.85 -5.87
CA LEU A 179 9.52 8.63 -6.34
C LEU A 179 9.60 8.55 -7.87
N ALA A 180 8.62 9.14 -8.57
CA ALA A 180 8.61 9.35 -10.01
C ALA A 180 9.64 10.39 -10.49
N GLU A 181 10.25 11.13 -9.57
CA GLU A 181 11.09 12.29 -9.84
C GLU A 181 10.37 13.40 -10.64
N ASN A 182 9.04 13.50 -10.49
CA ASN A 182 8.23 14.53 -11.12
C ASN A 182 8.24 15.82 -10.26
N GLU A 183 9.34 16.57 -10.37
CA GLU A 183 9.58 17.78 -9.57
C GLU A 183 8.46 18.83 -9.61
N PRO A 184 7.93 19.22 -10.78
CA PRO A 184 6.81 20.15 -10.83
C PRO A 184 5.59 19.66 -10.03
N ALA A 185 5.27 18.37 -10.13
CA ALA A 185 4.11 17.79 -9.45
C ALA A 185 4.32 17.73 -7.93
N TRP A 186 5.44 17.14 -7.45
CA TRP A 186 5.63 16.98 -6.01
C TRP A 186 5.84 18.33 -5.32
N ARG A 187 6.43 19.35 -5.96
CA ARG A 187 6.54 20.70 -5.38
C ARG A 187 5.19 21.37 -5.23
N GLN A 188 4.32 21.27 -6.23
CA GLN A 188 2.96 21.78 -6.14
C GLN A 188 2.20 21.05 -5.01
N ARG A 189 2.35 19.73 -4.93
CA ARG A 189 1.74 18.90 -3.89
C ARG A 189 2.24 19.23 -2.50
N LEU A 190 3.54 19.47 -2.34
CA LEU A 190 4.15 19.87 -1.08
C LEU A 190 3.56 21.17 -0.56
N ALA A 191 3.44 22.19 -1.41
CA ALA A 191 2.87 23.47 -1.01
C ALA A 191 1.43 23.31 -0.48
N LEU A 192 0.62 22.46 -1.13
CA LEU A 192 -0.72 22.12 -0.66
C LEU A 192 -0.67 21.37 0.67
N LEU A 193 0.16 20.32 0.76
CA LEU A 193 0.28 19.46 1.93
C LEU A 193 0.68 20.23 3.19
N LEU A 194 1.63 21.16 3.06
CA LEU A 194 2.08 21.99 4.19
C LEU A 194 1.04 23.01 4.65
N ALA A 195 0.16 23.44 3.75
CA ALA A 195 -0.95 24.35 4.06
C ALA A 195 -2.15 23.65 4.72
N LEU A 196 -2.25 22.31 4.61
CA LEU A 196 -3.35 21.56 5.22
C LEU A 196 -3.28 21.60 6.77
N PRO A 197 -4.43 21.71 7.46
CA PRO A 197 -4.48 21.51 8.89
C PRO A 197 -4.12 20.05 9.23
N VAL A 198 -3.51 19.84 10.39
CA VAL A 198 -3.25 18.50 10.95
C VAL A 198 -4.21 18.30 12.13
N PRO A 199 -5.29 17.52 11.97
CA PRO A 199 -6.25 17.30 13.04
C PRO A 199 -5.63 16.56 14.22
N ALA A 200 -6.00 16.91 15.45
CA ALA A 200 -5.41 16.34 16.67
C ALA A 200 -5.53 14.81 16.73
N GLU A 201 -6.63 14.26 16.23
CA GLU A 201 -6.94 12.82 16.26
C GLU A 201 -6.43 12.05 15.02
N VAL A 202 -5.76 12.70 14.07
CA VAL A 202 -5.30 12.02 12.86
C VAL A 202 -4.25 10.97 13.19
N HIS A 203 -4.37 9.81 12.56
CA HIS A 203 -3.47 8.68 12.74
C HIS A 203 -1.99 9.06 12.53
N ALA A 204 -1.09 8.34 13.21
CA ALA A 204 0.36 8.59 13.19
C ALA A 204 0.97 8.52 11.77
N PHE A 205 0.42 7.68 10.89
CA PHE A 205 0.94 7.45 9.54
C PHE A 205 0.85 8.70 8.64
N PRO A 206 -0.32 9.33 8.42
CA PRO A 206 -0.41 10.58 7.66
C PRO A 206 0.50 11.69 8.20
N ARG A 207 0.64 11.81 9.54
CA ARG A 207 1.55 12.78 10.18
C ARG A 207 3.01 12.49 9.85
N GLY A 208 3.43 11.24 10.04
CA GLY A 208 4.79 10.81 9.72
C GLY A 208 5.10 10.98 8.24
N ARG A 209 4.13 10.69 7.36
CA ARG A 209 4.28 10.85 5.90
C ARG A 209 4.38 12.31 5.48
N ARG A 210 3.73 13.23 6.19
CA ARG A 210 3.98 14.68 6.02
C ARG A 210 5.39 15.06 6.46
N GLY A 211 5.87 14.54 7.59
CA GLY A 211 7.25 14.70 8.02
C GLY A 211 8.26 14.15 7.01
N PHE A 212 7.97 13.00 6.40
CA PHE A 212 8.73 12.44 5.28
C PHE A 212 8.82 13.44 4.12
N ALA A 213 7.69 14.03 3.71
CA ALA A 213 7.65 14.98 2.60
C ALA A 213 8.52 16.22 2.86
N GLU A 214 8.48 16.75 4.10
CA GLU A 214 9.33 17.86 4.52
C GLU A 214 10.83 17.51 4.46
N ILE A 215 11.20 16.33 4.96
CA ILE A 215 12.59 15.86 4.96
C ILE A 215 13.13 15.71 3.54
N VAL A 216 12.43 14.98 2.68
CA VAL A 216 12.93 14.67 1.35
C VAL A 216 12.97 15.92 0.46
N ALA A 217 12.07 16.88 0.65
CA ALA A 217 12.10 18.16 -0.06
C ALA A 217 13.30 19.03 0.35
N GLN A 218 13.56 19.14 1.66
CA GLN A 218 14.73 19.87 2.16
C GLN A 218 16.04 19.24 1.69
N TRP A 219 16.11 17.91 1.75
CA TRP A 219 17.25 17.17 1.21
C TRP A 219 17.40 17.38 -0.30
N TYR A 220 16.31 17.36 -1.06
CA TYR A 220 16.36 17.55 -2.52
C TYR A 220 16.96 18.91 -2.90
N ASP A 221 16.61 19.97 -2.17
CA ASP A 221 17.12 21.32 -2.41
C ASP A 221 18.59 21.49 -2.01
N ALA A 222 19.08 20.71 -1.03
CA ALA A 222 20.45 20.77 -0.54
C ALA A 222 20.98 19.40 -0.04
N PRO A 223 21.29 18.45 -0.94
CA PRO A 223 21.54 17.05 -0.58
C PRO A 223 22.82 16.83 0.23
N GLU A 224 23.80 17.74 0.09
CA GLU A 224 25.08 17.70 0.79
C GLU A 224 25.02 18.34 2.19
N LEU A 225 23.93 19.04 2.51
CA LEU A 225 23.76 19.70 3.80
C LEU A 225 23.00 18.79 4.77
N PRO A 226 23.33 18.84 6.08
CA PRO A 226 22.51 18.19 7.09
C PRO A 226 21.14 18.87 7.16
N LEU A 227 20.12 18.09 7.53
CA LEU A 227 18.79 18.64 7.76
C LEU A 227 18.81 19.75 8.83
N PRO A 228 18.04 20.84 8.64
CA PRO A 228 17.97 21.91 9.62
C PRO A 228 17.55 21.42 11.01
N ALA A 229 18.25 21.90 12.06
CA ALA A 229 18.03 21.46 13.44
C ALA A 229 16.63 21.81 13.96
N ASP A 230 16.03 22.89 13.48
CA ASP A 230 14.66 23.32 13.82
C ASP A 230 13.61 22.35 13.24
N VAL A 231 13.83 21.84 12.02
CA VAL A 231 12.99 20.80 11.40
C VAL A 231 13.06 19.53 12.22
N LEU A 232 14.26 19.03 12.52
CA LEU A 232 14.45 17.83 13.35
C LEU A 232 13.85 17.99 14.75
N GLY A 233 14.04 19.15 15.38
CA GLY A 233 13.48 19.46 16.69
C GLY A 233 11.94 19.48 16.67
N ARG A 234 11.32 19.98 15.60
CA ARG A 234 9.86 19.93 15.41
C ARG A 234 9.38 18.48 15.25
N LEU A 235 10.01 17.70 14.37
CA LEU A 235 9.65 16.31 14.12
C LEU A 235 9.74 15.46 15.40
N ARG A 236 10.77 15.67 16.23
CA ARG A 236 10.88 14.98 17.53
C ARG A 236 9.74 15.33 18.48
N ARG A 237 9.35 16.61 18.57
CA ARG A 237 8.21 17.03 19.43
C ARG A 237 6.90 16.42 18.94
N GLU A 238 6.68 16.39 17.63
CA GLU A 238 5.50 15.77 17.04
C GLU A 238 5.46 14.25 17.28
N ALA A 239 6.61 13.57 17.15
CA ALA A 239 6.73 12.15 17.47
C ALA A 239 6.38 11.88 18.94
N GLN A 240 6.85 12.72 19.87
CA GLN A 240 6.52 12.63 21.30
C GLN A 240 5.04 12.89 21.61
N ALA A 241 4.42 13.81 20.88
CA ALA A 241 3.01 14.17 21.06
C ALA A 241 2.04 13.20 20.38
N THR A 242 2.54 12.29 19.53
CA THR A 242 1.71 11.29 18.86
C THR A 242 1.46 10.15 19.85
N GLU A 243 0.31 10.17 20.52
CA GLU A 243 -0.14 9.04 21.33
C GLU A 243 -0.59 7.88 20.42
N ALA A 244 -0.39 6.64 20.89
CA ALA A 244 -0.96 5.48 20.22
C ALA A 244 -2.49 5.59 20.28
N PRO A 245 -3.21 5.58 19.13
CA PRO A 245 -4.65 5.72 19.17
C PRO A 245 -5.27 4.57 19.96
N ALA A 246 -6.17 4.90 20.90
CA ALA A 246 -7.03 3.95 21.56
C ALA A 246 -8.12 3.46 20.59
N SER A 247 -7.75 2.66 19.59
CA SER A 247 -8.72 2.10 18.64
C SER A 247 -9.03 0.63 18.93
N THR A 248 -10.31 0.34 19.09
CA THR A 248 -10.88 -1.00 19.34
C THR A 248 -11.10 -1.82 18.07
N MET A 249 -10.51 -1.45 16.91
CA MET A 249 -10.76 -2.12 15.63
C MET A 249 -9.49 -2.26 14.77
N PRO A 250 -9.31 -3.41 14.07
CA PRO A 250 -8.11 -3.68 13.29
C PRO A 250 -8.07 -2.86 12.01
N ALA A 251 -7.09 -1.99 11.87
CA ALA A 251 -6.41 -1.81 10.59
C ALA A 251 -4.99 -2.36 10.80
N PHE A 252 -4.40 -3.01 9.81
CA PHE A 252 -2.99 -3.46 9.88
C PHE A 252 -2.06 -2.33 10.37
N TYR A 253 -2.37 -1.09 9.98
CA TYR A 253 -1.69 0.14 10.38
C TYR A 253 -1.89 0.54 11.85
N ASN A 254 -3.02 0.17 12.48
CA ASN A 254 -3.34 0.56 13.87
C ASN A 254 -2.54 -0.24 14.91
N PHE A 255 -1.95 -1.38 14.53
CA PHE A 255 -1.16 -2.23 15.43
C PHE A 255 0.33 -1.84 15.50
N PHE A 256 0.72 -0.78 14.80
CA PHE A 256 2.09 -0.29 14.82
C PHE A 256 2.14 1.13 15.39
N SER A 257 2.46 1.21 16.68
CA SER A 257 2.50 2.46 17.47
C SER A 257 3.55 3.46 16.96
N ALA A 258 4.63 2.98 16.34
CA ALA A 258 5.72 3.83 15.83
C ALA A 258 5.52 4.29 14.38
N GLY A 259 4.26 4.39 13.90
CA GLY A 259 3.95 4.77 12.51
C GLY A 259 4.53 6.11 12.08
N TYR A 260 4.52 7.10 12.98
CA TYR A 260 5.17 8.40 12.73
C TYR A 260 6.68 8.22 12.56
N HIS A 261 7.32 7.52 13.50
CA HIS A 261 8.75 7.28 13.53
C HIS A 261 9.25 6.53 12.31
N PHE A 262 8.48 5.56 11.82
CA PHE A 262 8.82 4.79 10.63
C PHE A 262 8.97 5.67 9.40
N HIS A 263 8.04 6.59 9.13
CA HIS A 263 8.16 7.45 7.94
C HIS A 263 9.30 8.46 8.03
N VAL A 264 9.61 8.96 9.23
CA VAL A 264 10.80 9.80 9.41
C VAL A 264 12.08 8.98 9.18
N ALA A 265 12.15 7.76 9.72
CA ALA A 265 13.29 6.87 9.51
C ALA A 265 13.46 6.49 8.03
N GLU A 266 12.36 6.20 7.33
CA GLU A 266 12.33 5.91 5.90
C GLU A 266 12.87 7.10 5.07
N ALA A 267 12.46 8.32 5.39
CA ALA A 267 12.98 9.52 4.73
C ALA A 267 14.49 9.69 4.95
N LEU A 268 14.96 9.55 6.19
CA LEU A 268 16.38 9.66 6.54
C LEU A 268 17.22 8.56 5.87
N PHE A 269 16.68 7.35 5.75
CA PHE A 269 17.31 6.23 5.04
C PHE A 269 17.45 6.55 3.54
N LEU A 270 16.36 6.91 2.86
CA LEU A 270 16.36 7.19 1.43
C LEU A 270 17.20 8.41 1.04
N THR A 271 17.39 9.35 1.97
CA THR A 271 18.22 10.55 1.81
C THR A 271 19.66 10.37 2.28
N SER A 272 20.06 9.14 2.66
CA SER A 272 21.41 8.80 3.13
C SER A 272 21.90 9.59 4.35
N GLN A 273 20.98 10.12 5.16
CA GLN A 273 21.27 10.89 6.38
C GLN A 273 21.57 9.94 7.56
N PHE A 274 22.54 9.02 7.41
CA PHE A 274 22.73 7.86 8.30
C PHE A 274 23.06 8.22 9.75
N GLY A 275 23.77 9.34 9.99
CA GLY A 275 24.03 9.84 11.34
C GLY A 275 22.73 10.21 12.06
N LEU A 276 21.89 11.00 11.40
CA LEU A 276 20.57 11.40 11.90
C LEU A 276 19.61 10.20 12.02
N LEU A 277 19.66 9.29 11.05
CA LEU A 277 18.88 8.05 11.08
C LEU A 277 19.20 7.23 12.33
N LEU A 278 20.49 7.07 12.67
CA LEU A 278 20.89 6.32 13.87
C LEU A 278 20.32 6.95 15.14
N GLU A 279 20.50 8.27 15.30
CA GLU A 279 19.96 8.99 16.46
C GLU A 279 18.42 8.90 16.55
N TRP A 280 17.74 8.99 15.39
CA TRP A 280 16.29 8.88 15.32
C TRP A 280 15.80 7.48 15.72
N LEU A 281 16.50 6.43 15.31
CA LEU A 281 16.16 5.06 15.64
C LEU A 281 16.42 4.73 17.11
N GLU A 282 17.51 5.23 17.71
CA GLU A 282 17.76 5.14 19.15
C GLU A 282 16.66 5.85 19.94
N PHE A 283 16.27 7.05 19.51
CA PHE A 283 15.13 7.79 20.06
C PHE A 283 13.81 7.01 19.93
N THR A 284 13.56 6.39 18.78
CA THR A 284 12.36 5.58 18.51
C THR A 284 12.27 4.38 19.45
N GLN A 285 13.38 3.66 19.66
CA GLN A 285 13.44 2.52 20.58
C GLN A 285 13.17 2.94 22.03
N ALA A 286 13.66 4.11 22.45
CA ALA A 286 13.41 4.65 23.78
C ALA A 286 11.95 5.06 23.98
N GLN A 287 11.30 5.59 22.95
CA GLN A 287 9.91 6.05 23.02
C GLN A 287 8.89 4.91 22.88
N CYS A 288 9.20 3.91 22.05
CA CYS A 288 8.31 2.78 21.73
C CYS A 288 8.98 1.44 22.12
N PRO A 289 9.17 1.16 23.43
CA PRO A 289 9.84 -0.06 23.88
C PRO A 289 9.13 -1.35 23.45
N GLU A 290 7.83 -1.30 23.17
CA GLU A 290 7.02 -2.40 22.65
C GLU A 290 7.49 -2.90 21.28
N LEU A 291 8.26 -2.11 20.52
CA LEU A 291 8.88 -2.56 19.27
C LEU A 291 9.80 -3.78 19.47
N ALA A 292 10.31 -3.99 20.68
CA ALA A 292 11.10 -5.18 21.01
C ALA A 292 10.30 -6.48 20.82
N THR A 293 8.97 -6.47 21.00
CA THR A 293 8.12 -7.67 20.95
C THR A 293 7.36 -7.84 19.63
N LEU A 294 7.39 -6.85 18.74
CA LEU A 294 6.70 -6.88 17.45
C LEU A 294 7.52 -7.58 16.35
N GLU A 295 7.89 -8.83 16.58
CA GLU A 295 8.55 -9.66 15.56
C GLU A 295 7.63 -9.88 14.36
N HIS A 296 8.21 -9.97 13.15
CA HIS A 296 7.49 -10.19 11.89
C HIS A 296 6.55 -9.05 11.44
N ASN A 297 6.49 -7.92 12.15
CA ASN A 297 5.87 -6.71 11.63
C ASN A 297 6.79 -6.03 10.61
N VAL A 298 6.32 -5.85 9.38
CA VAL A 298 7.15 -5.31 8.27
C VAL A 298 7.79 -3.96 8.59
N TYR A 299 7.08 -3.07 9.29
CA TYR A 299 7.61 -1.75 9.67
C TYR A 299 8.71 -1.87 10.70
N ASN A 300 8.48 -2.65 11.75
CA ASN A 300 9.47 -2.88 12.80
C ASN A 300 10.75 -3.50 12.24
N GLU A 301 10.60 -4.43 11.31
CA GLU A 301 11.71 -5.16 10.74
C GLU A 301 12.50 -4.31 9.74
N LEU A 302 11.83 -3.41 9.02
CA LEU A 302 12.51 -2.35 8.28
C LEU A 302 13.22 -1.35 9.21
N LEU A 303 12.65 -0.97 10.35
CA LEU A 303 13.36 -0.15 11.34
C LEU A 303 14.65 -0.82 11.83
N ARG A 304 14.59 -2.13 12.13
CA ARG A 304 15.76 -2.94 12.50
C ARG A 304 16.80 -2.99 11.37
N ALA A 305 16.33 -3.13 10.13
CA ALA A 305 17.18 -3.13 8.94
C ALA A 305 17.87 -1.77 8.71
N PHE A 306 17.12 -0.67 8.81
CA PHE A 306 17.63 0.71 8.73
C PHE A 306 18.65 0.99 9.84
N TYR A 307 18.40 0.48 11.05
CA TYR A 307 19.34 0.60 12.17
C TYR A 307 20.68 -0.08 11.87
N ALA A 308 20.66 -1.30 11.33
CA ALA A 308 21.87 -2.02 10.95
C ALA A 308 22.66 -1.29 9.85
N VAL A 309 21.98 -0.73 8.84
CA VAL A 309 22.63 0.09 7.81
C VAL A 309 23.21 1.37 8.41
N ALA A 310 22.47 2.06 9.28
CA ALA A 310 22.95 3.27 9.92
C ALA A 310 24.21 3.01 10.77
N GLN A 311 24.25 1.90 11.51
CA GLN A 311 25.45 1.47 12.25
C GLN A 311 26.63 1.17 11.32
N LEU A 312 26.40 0.47 10.21
CA LEU A 312 27.41 0.17 9.20
C LEU A 312 28.01 1.47 8.63
N ARG A 313 27.15 2.42 8.23
CA ARG A 313 27.54 3.67 7.55
C ARG A 313 28.13 4.71 8.48
N THR A 314 27.89 4.61 9.79
CA THR A 314 28.47 5.51 10.80
C THR A 314 29.68 4.91 11.52
N HIS A 315 30.12 3.70 11.14
CA HIS A 315 31.24 2.97 11.74
C HIS A 315 31.14 2.74 13.25
N ARG A 316 29.93 2.79 13.83
CA ARG A 316 29.74 2.64 15.29
C ARG A 316 29.73 1.19 15.78
N SER A 317 29.59 0.19 14.90
CA SER A 317 29.63 -1.23 15.26
C SER A 317 29.87 -2.15 14.05
N ARG A 318 30.26 -3.41 14.31
CA ARG A 318 30.14 -4.49 13.31
C ARG A 318 28.66 -4.82 13.16
N ALA A 319 27.99 -4.15 12.22
CA ALA A 319 26.64 -4.51 11.83
C ALA A 319 26.65 -5.88 11.13
N SER A 320 25.77 -6.78 11.56
CA SER A 320 25.44 -8.00 10.83
C SER A 320 24.26 -7.71 9.90
N VAL A 321 24.24 -8.34 8.71
CA VAL A 321 23.06 -8.33 7.83
C VAL A 321 21.87 -8.87 8.64
N PRO A 322 20.81 -8.07 8.87
CA PRO A 322 19.62 -8.60 9.51
C PRO A 322 19.03 -9.71 8.63
N SER A 323 18.46 -10.75 9.23
CA SER A 323 17.78 -11.82 8.49
C SER A 323 16.41 -11.33 7.99
N VAL A 324 16.41 -10.41 7.03
CA VAL A 324 15.18 -9.80 6.49
C VAL A 324 14.44 -10.75 5.52
N ARG A 325 15.12 -11.82 5.05
CA ARG A 325 14.59 -12.80 4.08
C ARG A 325 13.36 -13.57 4.59
N GLY A 326 13.09 -13.59 5.89
CA GLY A 326 11.94 -14.28 6.49
C GLY A 326 10.62 -13.48 6.44
N LEU A 327 10.64 -12.18 6.16
CA LEU A 327 9.46 -11.31 6.30
C LEU A 327 8.44 -11.45 5.18
N PHE A 328 8.88 -11.93 4.01
CA PHE A 328 8.10 -11.99 2.78
C PHE A 328 7.53 -13.39 2.52
N GLN A 329 7.69 -14.32 3.47
CA GLN A 329 7.08 -15.64 3.40
C GLN A 329 5.58 -15.62 3.71
N PHE A 330 5.04 -14.46 4.11
CA PHE A 330 3.60 -14.27 4.34
C PHE A 330 2.92 -13.77 3.06
N GLU A 331 2.41 -14.70 2.24
CA GLU A 331 1.60 -14.45 1.04
C GLU A 331 0.36 -13.56 1.25
N THR A 332 0.00 -13.26 2.51
CA THR A 332 -1.24 -12.56 2.87
C THR A 332 -1.23 -11.05 2.59
N HIS A 333 -0.11 -10.46 2.17
CA HIS A 333 0.01 -9.01 1.94
C HIS A 333 0.84 -8.64 0.71
N SER A 334 0.88 -9.48 -0.34
CA SER A 334 1.76 -9.31 -1.51
C SER A 334 1.79 -7.91 -2.14
N TRP A 335 0.68 -7.17 -2.12
CA TRP A 335 0.62 -5.79 -2.62
C TRP A 335 1.37 -4.72 -1.82
N LEU A 336 1.55 -4.96 -0.52
CA LEU A 336 2.30 -4.12 0.41
C LEU A 336 3.79 -4.45 0.27
N LEU A 337 4.07 -5.68 -0.15
CA LEU A 337 5.42 -6.24 -0.17
C LEU A 337 6.28 -5.55 -1.23
N ASP A 338 5.80 -5.33 -2.45
CA ASP A 338 6.67 -4.82 -3.53
C ASP A 338 7.37 -3.50 -3.17
N TYR A 339 6.64 -2.52 -2.65
CA TYR A 339 7.21 -1.25 -2.17
C TYR A 339 8.23 -1.45 -1.04
N TYR A 340 7.99 -2.35 -0.09
CA TYR A 340 8.95 -2.62 0.98
C TYR A 340 10.09 -3.56 0.55
N GLN A 341 9.89 -4.33 -0.50
CA GLN A 341 10.86 -5.26 -1.06
C GLN A 341 12.03 -4.49 -1.69
N VAL A 342 11.77 -3.37 -2.35
CA VAL A 342 12.84 -2.50 -2.86
C VAL A 342 13.68 -1.90 -1.73
N HIS A 343 13.08 -1.56 -0.58
CA HIS A 343 13.83 -1.12 0.61
C HIS A 343 14.76 -2.22 1.12
N ILE A 344 14.34 -3.47 1.06
CA ILE A 344 15.17 -4.61 1.48
C ILE A 344 16.33 -4.81 0.52
N TRP A 345 16.11 -4.71 -0.79
CA TRP A 345 17.20 -4.77 -1.74
C TRP A 345 18.18 -3.60 -1.53
N LEU A 346 17.71 -2.41 -1.17
CA LEU A 346 18.58 -1.29 -0.82
C LEU A 346 19.38 -1.57 0.46
N VAL A 347 18.76 -2.15 1.50
CA VAL A 347 19.46 -2.60 2.71
C VAL A 347 20.53 -3.63 2.37
N GLU A 348 20.18 -4.72 1.67
CA GLU A 348 21.12 -5.76 1.26
C GLU A 348 22.26 -5.16 0.41
N LEU A 349 21.95 -4.19 -0.46
CA LEU A 349 22.93 -3.51 -1.29
C LEU A 349 23.96 -2.75 -0.45
N HIS A 350 23.55 -2.12 0.65
CA HIS A 350 24.48 -1.44 1.55
C HIS A 350 25.51 -2.38 2.17
N PHE A 351 25.17 -3.66 2.39
CA PHE A 351 26.08 -4.67 2.93
C PHE A 351 26.93 -5.35 1.85
N ALA A 352 26.36 -5.58 0.65
CA ALA A 352 27.07 -6.17 -0.48
C ALA A 352 28.09 -5.21 -1.12
N ALA A 353 27.82 -3.90 -1.06
CA ALA A 353 28.67 -2.88 -1.68
C ALA A 353 30.11 -2.96 -1.17
N GLY A 354 31.05 -3.23 -2.08
CA GLY A 354 32.48 -3.38 -1.78
C GLY A 354 32.88 -4.70 -1.12
N THR A 355 31.95 -5.63 -0.89
CA THR A 355 32.23 -6.94 -0.28
C THR A 355 31.88 -8.12 -1.19
N ASP A 356 30.80 -8.00 -1.98
CA ASP A 356 30.34 -9.02 -2.94
C ASP A 356 29.83 -8.35 -4.22
N ALA A 357 30.70 -8.26 -5.23
CA ALA A 357 30.39 -7.62 -6.51
C ALA A 357 29.27 -8.35 -7.30
N THR A 358 29.12 -9.66 -7.10
CA THR A 358 28.10 -10.45 -7.79
C THR A 358 26.72 -10.13 -7.22
N GLU A 359 26.62 -10.15 -5.88
CA GLU A 359 25.39 -9.79 -5.17
C GLU A 359 25.03 -8.32 -5.38
N GLU A 360 26.02 -7.42 -5.36
CA GLU A 360 25.83 -6.00 -5.66
C GLU A 360 25.21 -5.81 -7.04
N THR A 361 25.75 -6.46 -8.08
CA THR A 361 25.23 -6.38 -9.44
C THR A 361 23.80 -6.93 -9.53
N ARG A 362 23.51 -8.05 -8.87
CA ARG A 362 22.19 -8.66 -8.82
C ARG A 362 21.16 -7.72 -8.19
N LEU A 363 21.48 -7.13 -7.03
CA LEU A 363 20.58 -6.22 -6.31
C LEU A 363 20.31 -4.93 -7.10
N ARG A 364 21.34 -4.33 -7.71
CA ARG A 364 21.18 -3.17 -8.60
C ARG A 364 20.24 -3.48 -9.77
N SER A 365 20.36 -4.68 -10.35
CA SER A 365 19.49 -5.14 -11.44
C SER A 365 18.03 -5.26 -10.97
N HIS A 366 17.78 -5.85 -9.80
CA HIS A 366 16.45 -5.95 -9.22
C HIS A 366 15.81 -4.58 -8.96
N ILE A 367 16.56 -3.67 -8.32
CA ILE A 367 16.08 -2.31 -8.02
C ILE A 367 15.78 -1.54 -9.31
N LYS A 368 16.63 -1.67 -10.33
CA LYS A 368 16.40 -1.06 -11.65
C LYS A 368 15.13 -1.63 -12.31
N GLY A 369 14.94 -2.95 -12.27
CA GLY A 369 13.75 -3.60 -12.79
C GLY A 369 12.47 -3.09 -12.13
N PHE A 370 12.48 -2.95 -10.80
CA PHE A 370 11.39 -2.36 -10.03
C PHE A 370 11.12 -0.91 -10.40
N ALA A 371 12.17 -0.08 -10.46
CA ALA A 371 12.06 1.33 -10.79
C ALA A 371 11.43 1.55 -12.18
N VAL A 372 11.80 0.72 -13.16
CA VAL A 372 11.21 0.77 -14.50
C VAL A 372 9.77 0.28 -14.49
N LEU A 373 9.49 -0.85 -13.84
CA LEU A 373 8.16 -1.47 -13.82
C LEU A 373 7.10 -0.55 -13.19
N TYR A 374 7.46 0.17 -12.12
CA TYR A 374 6.53 0.97 -11.34
C TYR A 374 6.70 2.48 -11.52
N GLY A 375 7.56 2.92 -12.44
CA GLY A 375 7.79 4.33 -12.71
C GLY A 375 8.36 5.07 -11.50
N MET A 376 9.33 4.47 -10.81
CA MET A 376 9.96 5.00 -9.60
C MET A 376 11.49 5.11 -9.74
N PRO A 377 12.00 5.93 -10.67
CA PRO A 377 13.44 6.06 -10.94
C PRO A 377 14.26 6.50 -9.71
N PHE A 378 13.64 7.13 -8.71
CA PHE A 378 14.32 7.54 -7.49
C PHE A 378 15.05 6.38 -6.79
N PHE A 379 14.45 5.18 -6.75
CA PHE A 379 15.11 4.02 -6.12
C PHE A 379 16.38 3.60 -6.87
N GLU A 380 16.41 3.73 -8.19
CA GLU A 380 17.64 3.50 -8.97
C GLU A 380 18.69 4.56 -8.66
N ARG A 381 18.30 5.83 -8.51
CA ARG A 381 19.19 6.91 -8.09
C ARG A 381 19.82 6.63 -6.73
N VAL A 382 19.02 6.25 -5.73
CA VAL A 382 19.51 5.86 -4.40
C VAL A 382 20.44 4.67 -4.51
N ALA A 383 20.08 3.63 -5.26
CA ALA A 383 20.94 2.47 -5.43
C ALA A 383 22.33 2.87 -5.97
N ARG A 384 22.39 3.76 -6.98
CA ARG A 384 23.66 4.22 -7.58
C ARG A 384 24.58 4.95 -6.60
N SER A 385 24.06 5.64 -5.59
CA SER A 385 24.90 6.31 -4.57
C SER A 385 25.44 5.33 -3.52
N VAL A 386 24.83 4.16 -3.36
CA VAL A 386 25.34 3.13 -2.45
C VAL A 386 26.71 2.65 -2.92
N GLY A 387 27.73 2.79 -2.06
CA GLY A 387 29.11 2.36 -2.35
C GLY A 387 30.01 3.46 -2.92
N VAL A 388 29.47 4.66 -3.18
CA VAL A 388 30.25 5.87 -3.51
C VAL A 388 30.55 6.62 -2.21
N LEU A 389 31.44 6.09 -1.38
CA LEU A 389 31.98 6.78 -0.19
C LEU A 389 33.45 6.42 0.01
#